data_AF-A0A965PHV2-F1
#
_entry.id   AF-A0A965PHV2-F1
#
_cell.length_a   1.000
_cell.length_b   1.000
_cell.length_c   1.000
_cell.angle_alpha   90.00
_cell.angle_beta   90.00
_cell.angle_gamma   90.00
#
_symmetry.space_group_name_H-M   'P 1'
#
loop_
_entity.id
_entity.type
_entity.pdbx_description
1 polymer ?
#
loop_
_entity_poly.entity_id
_entity_poly.type
_entity_poly.pdbx_seq_one_letter_code
_entity_poly.pdbx_strand_id
1 'polypeptide(L)'
;LWSPVEYYHLTTRGNRNVKNVTCLVVDMDGESFDYAKLDGLEYLAYTTWSHQPDDEHWHLVLPLAKPVPGHMWSDVWVQLLERINVVGDPQTKDPARIFYRPQHRPGTTPGFKKQHGAFLDPDLPETFFVPAKRYSNPRTYETKKKHYWQNEAWWNEPQDLSRFNGMTKQEIALSLRKEFAELRKTLNLD
;
A
#
# COMPACT_ATOMS: atom_id res chain seq x y z
N LEU A 1 7.00 3.63 22.23
CA LEU A 1 6.94 3.44 20.76
C LEU A 1 8.36 3.28 20.22
N TRP A 2 8.52 2.57 19.11
CA TRP A 2 9.77 2.46 18.37
C TRP A 2 9.46 2.27 16.87
N SER A 3 10.47 2.42 16.01
CA SER A 3 10.33 2.29 14.56
C SER A 3 11.54 1.55 14.00
N PRO A 4 11.36 0.56 13.11
CA PRO A 4 12.45 -0.22 12.53
C PRO A 4 13.04 0.46 11.29
N VAL A 5 13.10 1.80 11.26
CA VAL A 5 13.44 2.54 10.05
C VAL A 5 14.39 3.70 10.30
N GLU A 6 15.17 4.00 9.27
CA GLU A 6 15.96 5.21 9.14
C GLU A 6 15.18 6.23 8.32
N TYR A 7 15.01 7.44 8.84
CA TYR A 7 14.45 8.57 8.09
C TYR A 7 15.56 9.37 7.42
N TYR A 8 15.22 10.10 6.35
CA TYR A 8 16.12 11.11 5.80
C TYR A 8 16.46 12.18 6.85
N HIS A 9 17.68 12.70 6.78
CA HIS A 9 18.14 13.73 7.71
C HIS A 9 17.22 14.95 7.73
N LEU A 10 16.93 15.46 8.93
CA LEU A 10 16.06 16.64 9.18
C LEU A 10 14.64 16.51 8.60
N THR A 11 14.10 15.30 8.53
CA THR A 11 12.71 15.07 8.14
C THR A 11 11.86 14.60 9.31
N THR A 12 10.55 14.83 9.21
CA THR A 12 9.57 14.29 10.16
C THR A 12 9.12 12.90 9.73
N ARG A 13 8.52 12.14 10.65
CA ARG A 13 7.93 10.84 10.34
C ARG A 13 6.91 10.95 9.20
N GLY A 14 7.09 10.13 8.19
CA GLY A 14 6.13 9.92 7.11
C GLY A 14 6.71 8.99 6.05
N ASN A 15 5.85 8.29 5.32
CA ASN A 15 6.25 7.17 4.45
C ASN A 15 7.26 7.62 3.39
N ARG A 16 7.09 8.85 2.87
CA ARG A 16 8.00 9.47 1.89
C ARG A 16 9.37 9.80 2.44
N ASN A 17 9.47 9.94 3.76
CA ASN A 17 10.68 10.32 4.46
C ASN A 17 11.46 9.11 5.00
N VAL A 18 10.92 7.89 4.84
CA VAL A 18 11.63 6.66 5.18
C VAL A 18 12.71 6.42 4.13
N LYS A 19 13.96 6.43 4.57
CA LYS A 19 15.12 6.07 3.77
C LYS A 19 15.19 4.55 3.65
N ASN A 20 15.28 3.87 4.78
CA ASN A 20 15.50 2.42 4.87
C ASN A 20 14.64 1.79 5.97
N VAL A 21 14.16 0.59 5.73
CA VAL A 21 13.60 -0.33 6.74
C VAL A 21 14.66 -1.36 7.09
N THR A 22 14.89 -1.60 8.38
CA THR A 22 15.99 -2.45 8.88
C THR A 22 15.50 -3.75 9.51
N CYS A 23 14.23 -3.82 9.89
CA CYS A 23 13.62 -5.04 10.45
C CYS A 23 12.22 -5.24 9.87
N LEU A 24 11.85 -6.49 9.62
CA LEU A 24 10.45 -6.88 9.46
C LEU A 24 9.83 -6.95 10.86
N VAL A 25 8.69 -6.29 11.03
CA VAL A 25 7.86 -6.44 12.23
C VAL A 25 6.48 -6.89 11.77
N VAL A 26 6.08 -8.06 12.24
CA VAL A 26 4.78 -8.65 11.97
C VAL A 26 3.93 -8.52 13.23
N ASP A 27 2.77 -7.87 13.09
CA ASP A 27 1.77 -7.77 14.16
C ASP A 27 0.79 -8.93 14.00
N MET A 28 0.87 -9.88 14.92
CA MET A 28 0.03 -11.07 15.00
C MET A 28 -1.13 -10.74 15.95
N ASP A 29 -2.29 -10.40 15.38
CA ASP A 29 -3.50 -10.00 16.11
C ASP A 29 -4.38 -11.23 16.34
N GLY A 30 -4.24 -11.86 17.50
CA GLY A 30 -5.01 -13.05 17.90
C GLY A 30 -4.53 -14.39 17.31
N GLU A 31 -3.30 -14.45 16.79
CA GLU A 31 -2.69 -15.67 16.28
C GLU A 31 -1.31 -15.96 16.93
N SER A 32 -1.08 -17.23 17.26
CA SER A 32 0.29 -17.71 17.52
C SER A 32 1.07 -17.80 16.21
N PHE A 33 2.39 -17.94 16.29
CA PHE A 33 3.27 -18.02 15.12
C PHE A 33 4.06 -19.33 15.07
N ASP A 34 3.59 -20.38 15.74
CA ASP A 34 4.32 -21.67 15.81
C ASP A 34 4.40 -22.38 14.44
N TYR A 35 3.55 -21.99 13.49
CA TYR A 35 3.57 -22.47 12.09
C TYR A 35 4.50 -21.66 11.18
N ALA A 36 5.13 -20.60 11.69
CA ALA A 36 6.02 -19.73 10.93
C ALA A 36 7.34 -20.46 10.60
N LYS A 37 7.85 -20.25 9.39
CA LYS A 37 9.14 -20.79 8.92
C LYS A 37 10.30 -19.94 9.46
N LEU A 38 10.60 -20.13 10.74
CA LEU A 38 11.64 -19.37 11.47
C LEU A 38 12.94 -20.15 11.68
N ASP A 39 13.02 -21.39 11.20
CA ASP A 39 14.19 -22.25 11.40
C ASP A 39 15.48 -21.58 10.90
N GLY A 40 16.45 -21.43 11.81
CA GLY A 40 17.74 -20.84 11.51
C GLY A 40 17.74 -19.31 11.33
N LEU A 41 16.59 -18.64 11.47
CA LEU A 41 16.50 -17.17 11.43
C LEU A 41 16.68 -16.55 12.82
N GLU A 42 17.27 -15.35 12.86
CA GLU A 42 17.24 -14.52 14.06
C GLU A 42 15.89 -13.82 14.18
N TYR A 43 15.26 -13.95 15.35
CA TYR A 43 14.03 -13.22 15.66
C TYR A 43 13.90 -12.90 17.15
N LEU A 44 13.09 -11.89 17.42
CA LEU A 44 12.63 -11.52 18.75
C LEU A 44 11.12 -11.34 18.69
N ALA A 45 10.39 -11.99 19.58
CA ALA A 45 8.94 -11.85 19.68
C ALA A 45 8.54 -11.45 21.10
N TYR A 46 7.58 -10.55 21.20
CA TYR A 46 7.05 -10.11 22.49
C TYR A 46 5.54 -9.87 22.41
N THR A 47 4.86 -10.13 23.52
CA THR A 47 3.42 -9.94 23.61
C THR A 47 3.04 -8.46 23.65
N THR A 48 1.88 -8.12 23.08
CA THR A 48 1.32 -6.76 23.14
C THR A 48 0.42 -6.58 24.37
N TRP A 49 -0.11 -5.36 24.55
CA TRP A 49 -1.01 -5.04 25.66
C TRP A 49 -2.32 -5.86 25.63
N SER A 50 -2.74 -6.31 24.44
CA SER A 50 -3.99 -7.04 24.26
C SER A 50 -3.85 -8.54 24.51
N HIS A 51 -2.63 -9.05 24.66
CA HIS A 51 -2.37 -10.47 24.85
C HIS A 51 -3.09 -11.06 26.07
N GLN A 52 -3.76 -12.20 25.84
CA GLN A 52 -4.36 -13.04 26.87
C GLN A 52 -3.96 -14.51 26.62
N PRO A 53 -4.01 -15.39 27.62
CA PRO A 53 -3.62 -16.79 27.46
C PRO A 53 -4.40 -17.57 26.39
N ASP A 54 -5.63 -17.14 26.08
CA ASP A 54 -6.54 -17.71 25.09
C ASP A 54 -6.66 -16.87 23.81
N ASP A 55 -5.97 -15.73 23.75
CA ASP A 55 -6.00 -14.77 22.65
C ASP A 55 -4.59 -14.17 22.49
N GLU A 56 -3.77 -14.81 21.65
CA GLU A 56 -2.35 -14.52 21.55
C GLU A 56 -2.07 -13.31 20.65
N HIS A 57 -1.58 -12.22 21.25
CA HIS A 57 -1.13 -11.05 20.49
C HIS A 57 0.37 -10.87 20.55
N TRP A 58 1.06 -10.96 19.41
CA TRP A 58 2.52 -10.92 19.33
C TRP A 58 3.02 -9.91 18.29
N HIS A 59 4.07 -9.17 18.65
CA HIS A 59 4.94 -8.59 17.64
C HIS A 59 6.11 -9.52 17.39
N LEU A 60 6.23 -10.05 16.17
CA LEU A 60 7.37 -10.83 15.72
C LEU A 60 8.33 -9.92 14.93
N VAL A 61 9.57 -9.79 15.42
CA VAL A 61 10.60 -8.91 14.87
C VAL A 61 11.72 -9.75 14.28
N LEU A 62 11.99 -9.59 12.98
CA LEU A 62 13.11 -10.21 12.27
C LEU A 62 14.05 -9.12 11.73
N PRO A 63 15.31 -9.05 12.20
CA PRO A 63 16.32 -8.18 11.59
C PRO A 63 16.55 -8.56 10.13
N LEU A 64 16.67 -7.56 9.25
CA LEU A 64 16.97 -7.78 7.84
C LEU A 64 18.48 -7.83 7.61
N ALA A 65 18.93 -8.75 6.75
CA ALA A 65 20.34 -8.87 6.39
C ALA A 65 20.87 -7.62 5.65
N LYS A 66 19.97 -6.91 4.95
CA LYS A 66 20.23 -5.66 4.26
C LYS A 66 19.08 -4.68 4.50
N PRO A 67 19.35 -3.37 4.60
CA PRO A 67 18.27 -2.38 4.66
C PRO A 67 17.48 -2.34 3.35
N VAL A 68 16.16 -2.22 3.46
CA VAL A 68 15.24 -2.11 2.31
C VAL A 68 14.84 -0.66 2.10
N PRO A 69 14.97 -0.09 0.89
CA PRO A 69 14.49 1.27 0.62
C PRO A 69 13.00 1.42 0.93
N GLY A 70 12.63 2.49 1.64
CA GLY A 70 11.24 2.68 2.11
C GLY A 70 10.18 2.64 1.00
N HIS A 71 10.52 3.05 -0.22
CA HIS A 71 9.62 3.01 -1.38
C HIS A 71 9.36 1.61 -1.94
N MET A 72 10.20 0.62 -1.63
CA MET A 72 10.04 -0.79 -2.02
C MET A 72 9.37 -1.62 -0.92
N TRP A 73 9.24 -1.06 0.29
CA TRP A 73 8.86 -1.83 1.48
C TRP A 73 7.55 -2.58 1.33
N SER A 74 6.51 -1.98 0.74
CA SER A 74 5.22 -2.63 0.59
C SER A 74 5.29 -3.92 -0.24
N ASP A 75 6.15 -3.97 -1.26
CA ASP A 75 6.28 -5.15 -2.14
C ASP A 75 7.16 -6.22 -1.49
N VAL A 76 8.23 -5.80 -0.82
CA VAL A 76 9.12 -6.70 -0.06
C VAL A 76 8.38 -7.31 1.12
N TRP A 77 7.57 -6.52 1.85
CA TRP A 77 6.82 -6.97 3.01
C TRP A 77 5.90 -8.16 2.69
N VAL A 78 5.16 -8.11 1.58
CA VAL A 78 4.26 -9.20 1.17
C VAL A 78 5.06 -10.49 0.93
N GLN A 79 6.16 -10.39 0.19
CA GLN A 79 6.99 -11.54 -0.15
C GLN A 79 7.70 -12.11 1.09
N LEU A 80 8.11 -11.25 2.03
CA LEU A 80 8.69 -11.73 3.28
C LEU A 80 7.67 -12.48 4.13
N LEU A 81 6.42 -11.99 4.23
CA LEU A 81 5.35 -12.69 4.93
C LEU A 81 5.08 -14.07 4.32
N GLU A 82 5.00 -14.15 2.99
CA GLU A 82 4.86 -15.42 2.27
C GLU A 82 6.05 -16.36 2.55
N ARG A 83 7.28 -15.83 2.52
CA ARG A 83 8.50 -16.60 2.76
C ARG A 83 8.54 -17.23 4.14
N ILE A 84 8.19 -16.46 5.18
CA ILE A 84 8.15 -16.97 6.57
C ILE A 84 6.82 -17.63 6.91
N ASN A 85 5.87 -17.70 5.96
CA ASN A 85 4.55 -18.31 6.11
C ASN A 85 3.76 -17.73 7.29
N VAL A 86 3.60 -16.41 7.34
CA VAL A 86 2.78 -15.73 8.36
C VAL A 86 1.78 -14.78 7.73
N VAL A 87 0.68 -14.55 8.45
CA VAL A 87 -0.28 -13.49 8.15
C VAL A 87 -0.14 -12.43 9.23
N GLY A 88 0.19 -11.21 8.84
CA GLY A 88 0.26 -10.07 9.75
C GLY A 88 -0.78 -9.01 9.39
N ASP A 89 -1.04 -8.07 10.31
CA ASP A 89 -1.91 -6.92 10.03
C ASP A 89 -1.43 -6.19 8.73
N PRO A 90 -2.27 -6.11 7.68
CA PRO A 90 -1.94 -5.42 6.43
C PRO A 90 -1.52 -3.96 6.59
N GLN A 91 -1.84 -3.32 7.72
CA GLN A 91 -1.40 -1.97 8.04
C GLN A 91 0.11 -1.85 8.28
N THR A 92 0.78 -2.96 8.59
CA THR A 92 2.23 -3.00 8.88
C THR A 92 3.10 -2.91 7.63
N LYS A 93 2.52 -3.01 6.43
CA LYS A 93 3.19 -2.71 5.16
C LYS A 93 3.52 -1.22 4.97
N ASP A 94 3.00 -0.35 5.82
CA ASP A 94 3.38 1.06 5.84
C ASP A 94 4.82 1.21 6.36
N PRO A 95 5.78 1.74 5.57
CA PRO A 95 7.16 1.87 5.99
C PRO A 95 7.34 2.80 7.21
N ALA A 96 6.47 3.79 7.44
CA ALA A 96 6.59 4.67 8.61
C ALA A 96 5.84 4.14 9.85
N ARG A 97 5.39 2.87 9.81
CA ARG A 97 4.69 2.24 10.94
C ARG A 97 5.58 2.28 12.19
N ILE A 98 4.94 2.67 13.29
CA ILE A 98 5.51 2.64 14.63
C ILE A 98 4.88 1.51 15.42
N PHE A 99 5.69 0.89 16.27
CA PHE A 99 5.26 -0.23 17.09
C PHE A 99 5.35 0.14 18.56
N TYR A 100 4.46 -0.42 19.37
CA TYR A 100 4.61 -0.38 20.81
C TYR A 100 5.84 -1.19 21.23
N ARG A 101 6.55 -0.70 22.26
CA ARG A 101 7.59 -1.49 22.93
C ARG A 101 6.89 -2.60 23.73
N PRO A 102 7.61 -3.65 24.17
CA PRO A 102 7.04 -4.68 25.03
C PRO A 102 6.28 -4.06 26.21
N GLN A 103 4.99 -4.39 26.32
CA GLN A 103 4.06 -3.85 27.31
C GLN A 103 2.93 -4.86 27.55
N HIS A 104 2.35 -4.88 28.74
CA HIS A 104 1.28 -5.81 29.12
C HIS A 104 0.37 -5.19 30.20
N ARG A 105 -0.87 -5.69 30.31
CA ARG A 105 -1.80 -5.28 31.36
C ARG A 105 -1.24 -5.62 32.75
N PRO A 106 -1.58 -4.83 33.79
CA PRO A 106 -1.26 -5.19 35.17
C PRO A 106 -1.82 -6.57 35.54
N GLY A 107 -1.02 -7.41 36.18
CA GLY A 107 -1.43 -8.76 36.58
C GLY A 107 -1.33 -9.83 35.50
N THR A 108 -0.95 -9.47 34.26
CA THR A 108 -0.68 -10.43 33.18
C THR A 108 0.83 -10.72 33.11
N THR A 109 1.19 -11.98 32.82
CA THR A 109 2.59 -12.35 32.54
C THR A 109 2.88 -12.10 31.06
N PRO A 110 3.84 -11.23 30.70
CA PRO A 110 4.20 -11.01 29.31
C PRO A 110 4.94 -12.22 28.73
N GLY A 111 4.69 -12.50 27.46
CA GLY A 111 5.45 -13.49 26.70
C GLY A 111 6.65 -12.85 26.00
N PHE A 112 7.75 -13.60 25.96
CA PHE A 112 8.96 -13.21 25.24
C PHE A 112 9.62 -14.46 24.66
N LYS A 113 9.88 -14.45 23.35
CA LYS A 113 10.61 -15.52 22.64
C LYS A 113 11.77 -14.87 21.88
N LYS A 114 12.93 -15.52 21.87
CA LYS A 114 14.09 -15.08 21.06
C LYS A 114 14.81 -16.28 20.47
N GLN A 115 15.35 -16.10 19.28
CA GLN A 115 16.20 -17.07 18.62
C GLN A 115 17.35 -16.33 17.94
N HIS A 116 18.55 -16.89 18.01
CA HIS A 116 19.71 -16.41 17.26
C HIS A 116 19.85 -17.21 15.98
N GLY A 117 20.28 -16.55 14.91
CA GLY A 117 20.37 -17.16 13.60
C GLY A 117 20.81 -16.17 12.52
N ALA A 118 20.54 -16.51 11.27
CA ALA A 118 20.77 -15.62 10.14
C ALA A 118 19.72 -14.50 10.12
N PHE A 119 20.14 -13.30 9.72
CA PHE A 119 19.20 -12.22 9.46
C PHE A 119 18.36 -12.55 8.22
N LEU A 120 17.11 -12.10 8.21
CA LEU A 120 16.20 -12.36 7.13
C LEU A 120 16.69 -11.63 5.86
N ASP A 121 16.98 -12.39 4.82
CA ASP A 121 17.41 -11.81 3.55
C ASP A 121 16.22 -11.14 2.84
N PRO A 122 16.26 -9.81 2.62
CA PRO A 122 15.20 -9.11 1.90
C PRO A 122 15.31 -9.24 0.38
N ASP A 123 16.41 -9.79 -0.14
CA ASP A 123 16.58 -9.94 -1.58
C ASP A 123 15.52 -10.90 -2.13
N LEU A 124 14.88 -10.43 -3.19
CA LEU A 124 13.85 -11.15 -3.89
C LEU A 124 14.53 -11.98 -5.01
N PRO A 125 14.14 -13.24 -5.25
CA PRO A 125 14.55 -13.93 -6.47
C PRO A 125 14.10 -13.07 -7.66
N GLU A 126 14.95 -12.90 -8.67
CA GLU A 126 14.70 -12.07 -9.87
C GLU A 126 13.38 -12.44 -10.57
N THR A 127 12.26 -11.94 -10.04
CA THR A 127 10.93 -12.31 -10.50
C THR A 127 10.15 -11.02 -10.61
N PHE A 128 10.11 -10.51 -11.84
CA PHE A 128 9.24 -9.44 -12.32
C PHE A 128 8.99 -8.30 -11.33
N PHE A 129 10.02 -7.48 -11.12
CA PHE A 129 9.75 -6.10 -10.71
C PHE A 129 8.90 -5.44 -11.80
N VAL A 130 7.60 -5.29 -11.57
CA VAL A 130 6.84 -4.26 -12.27
C VAL A 130 7.38 -2.95 -11.68
N PRO A 131 8.09 -2.11 -12.46
CA PRO A 131 8.62 -0.88 -11.91
C PRO A 131 7.46 -0.08 -11.32
N ALA A 132 7.55 0.20 -10.02
CA ALA A 132 6.57 1.05 -9.35
C ALA A 132 6.37 2.31 -10.19
N LYS A 133 5.11 2.64 -10.49
CA LYS A 133 4.79 3.92 -11.15
C LYS A 133 5.46 5.02 -10.35
N ARG A 134 6.44 5.71 -10.95
CA ARG A 134 7.05 6.90 -10.35
C ARG A 134 5.94 7.92 -10.15
N TYR A 135 5.47 8.06 -8.91
CA TYR A 135 4.62 9.18 -8.55
C TYR A 135 5.49 10.43 -8.58
N SER A 136 5.29 11.28 -9.58
CA SER A 136 5.88 12.62 -9.62
C SER A 136 5.60 13.34 -8.29
N ASN A 137 6.61 14.04 -7.75
CA ASN A 137 6.48 14.92 -6.60
C ASN A 137 5.20 15.77 -6.69
N PRO A 138 4.20 15.61 -5.80
CA PRO A 138 3.11 16.57 -5.71
C PRO A 138 3.53 17.65 -4.73
N ARG A 139 4.51 18.46 -5.12
CA ARG A 139 4.79 19.75 -4.46
C ARG A 139 5.00 20.89 -5.45
N THR A 140 4.44 20.73 -6.65
CA THR A 140 3.85 21.84 -7.38
C THR A 140 2.35 21.56 -7.39
N TYR A 141 1.56 22.44 -6.78
CA TYR A 141 0.15 22.57 -7.16
C TYR A 141 0.13 23.18 -8.56
N GLU A 142 0.57 22.42 -9.56
CA GLU A 142 0.04 22.62 -10.90
C GLU A 142 -1.31 21.93 -10.89
N THR A 143 -2.36 22.73 -10.71
CA THR A 143 -3.69 22.34 -11.14
C THR A 143 -3.54 21.85 -12.57
N LYS A 144 -3.54 20.52 -12.76
CA LYS A 144 -3.69 19.93 -14.09
C LYS A 144 -4.81 20.70 -14.76
N LYS A 145 -4.55 21.31 -15.93
CA LYS A 145 -5.58 22.03 -16.68
C LYS A 145 -6.74 21.06 -16.82
N LYS A 146 -7.85 21.33 -16.12
CA LYS A 146 -9.07 20.53 -16.25
C LYS A 146 -9.46 20.62 -17.72
N HIS A 147 -9.72 19.47 -18.34
CA HIS A 147 -10.30 19.52 -19.67
C HIS A 147 -11.62 20.28 -19.60
N TYR A 148 -11.95 21.03 -20.64
CA TYR A 148 -13.17 21.84 -20.66
C TYR A 148 -14.43 21.00 -20.35
N TRP A 149 -14.49 19.74 -20.81
CA TRP A 149 -15.59 18.80 -20.50
C TRP A 149 -15.71 18.41 -19.01
N GLN A 150 -14.66 18.68 -18.20
CA GLN A 150 -14.65 18.45 -16.75
C GLN A 150 -15.12 19.68 -15.96
N ASN A 151 -15.41 20.79 -16.63
CA ASN A 151 -15.96 22.00 -16.00
C ASN A 151 -17.48 21.87 -15.91
N GLU A 152 -18.05 22.26 -14.77
CA GLU A 152 -19.51 22.29 -14.56
C GLU A 152 -20.22 23.21 -15.56
N ALA A 153 -19.53 24.25 -16.07
CA ALA A 153 -20.03 25.09 -17.14
C ALA A 153 -20.33 24.31 -18.43
N TRP A 154 -19.52 23.28 -18.76
CA TRP A 154 -19.73 22.46 -19.96
C TRP A 154 -21.04 21.67 -19.91
N TRP A 155 -21.42 21.17 -18.73
CA TRP A 155 -22.68 20.44 -18.54
C TRP A 155 -23.91 21.34 -18.61
N ASN A 156 -23.75 22.62 -18.30
CA ASN A 156 -24.85 23.59 -18.19
C ASN A 156 -24.94 24.52 -19.41
N GLU A 157 -24.07 24.37 -20.40
CA GLU A 157 -24.13 25.16 -21.62
C GLU A 157 -25.38 24.81 -22.45
N PRO A 158 -26.15 25.82 -22.89
CA PRO A 158 -27.33 25.59 -23.71
C PRO A 158 -26.95 24.88 -25.01
N GLN A 159 -27.49 23.68 -25.21
CA GLN A 159 -27.33 22.96 -26.47
C GLN A 159 -28.35 23.49 -27.48
N ASP A 160 -27.89 23.90 -28.66
CA ASP A 160 -28.78 24.23 -29.76
C ASP A 160 -29.38 22.94 -30.35
N LEU A 161 -30.61 22.66 -29.95
CA LEU A 161 -31.40 21.51 -30.40
C LEU A 161 -32.38 21.88 -31.52
N SER A 162 -32.31 23.10 -32.06
CA SER A 162 -33.24 23.58 -33.10
C SER A 162 -33.28 22.69 -34.34
N ARG A 163 -32.18 22.00 -34.65
CA ARG A 163 -32.07 21.04 -35.76
C ARG A 163 -32.99 19.81 -35.62
N PHE A 164 -33.51 19.55 -34.43
CA PHE A 164 -34.44 18.45 -34.14
C PHE A 164 -35.90 18.92 -34.03
N ASN A 165 -36.18 20.20 -34.24
CA ASN A 165 -37.54 20.73 -34.19
C ASN A 165 -38.43 20.05 -35.24
N GLY A 166 -39.59 19.54 -34.80
CA GLY A 166 -40.56 18.86 -35.66
C GLY A 166 -40.22 17.39 -35.97
N MET A 167 -39.10 16.85 -35.48
CA MET A 167 -38.77 15.44 -35.62
C MET A 167 -39.37 14.59 -34.50
N THR A 168 -39.72 13.35 -34.83
CA THR A 168 -40.08 12.35 -33.83
C THR A 168 -38.85 11.85 -33.08
N LYS A 169 -39.04 11.29 -31.88
CA LYS A 169 -37.94 10.70 -31.08
C LYS A 169 -37.15 9.64 -31.84
N GLN A 170 -37.79 8.88 -32.72
CA GLN A 170 -37.14 7.85 -33.53
C GLN A 170 -36.23 8.47 -34.60
N GLU A 171 -36.68 9.52 -35.28
CA GLU A 171 -35.89 10.25 -36.28
C GLU A 171 -34.68 10.94 -35.65
N ILE A 172 -34.85 11.52 -34.46
CA ILE A 172 -33.76 12.11 -33.67
C ILE A 172 -32.71 11.05 -33.33
N ALA A 173 -33.13 9.88 -32.83
CA ALA A 173 -32.21 8.79 -32.47
C ALA A 173 -31.44 8.25 -33.69
N LEU A 174 -32.11 8.13 -34.85
CA LEU A 174 -31.47 7.72 -36.10
C LEU A 174 -30.47 8.76 -36.60
N SER A 175 -30.80 10.04 -36.50
CA SER A 175 -29.91 11.15 -36.86
C SER A 175 -28.65 11.17 -35.97
N LEU A 176 -28.82 11.11 -34.64
CA LEU A 176 -27.71 11.05 -33.69
C LEU A 176 -26.82 9.82 -33.90
N ARG A 177 -27.41 8.66 -34.19
CA ARG A 177 -26.66 7.44 -34.51
C ARG A 177 -25.81 7.61 -35.77
N LYS A 178 -26.32 8.29 -36.80
CA LYS A 178 -25.59 8.58 -38.04
C LYS A 178 -24.43 9.53 -37.79
N GLU A 179 -24.65 10.61 -37.04
CA GLU A 179 -23.59 11.55 -36.62
C GLU A 179 -22.48 10.82 -35.85
N PHE A 180 -22.86 9.94 -34.91
CA PHE A 180 -21.90 9.16 -34.13
C PHE A 180 -21.10 8.16 -34.99
N ALA A 181 -21.73 7.56 -36.00
CA ALA A 181 -21.05 6.67 -36.93
C ALA A 181 -20.03 7.41 -37.81
N GLU A 182 -20.34 8.62 -38.26
CA GLU A 182 -19.39 9.46 -39.01
C GLU A 182 -18.23 9.92 -38.11
N LEU A 183 -18.51 10.33 -36.87
CA LEU A 183 -17.46 10.68 -35.89
C LEU A 183 -16.52 9.49 -35.62
N ARG A 184 -17.06 8.27 -35.56
CA ARG A 184 -16.24 7.07 -35.37
C ARG A 184 -15.31 6.80 -36.55
N LYS A 185 -15.71 7.17 -37.78
CA LYS A 185 -14.83 7.06 -38.95
C LYS A 185 -13.70 8.08 -38.89
N THR A 186 -13.94 9.28 -38.38
CA THR A 186 -12.92 10.34 -38.27
C THR A 186 -11.96 10.12 -37.10
N LEU A 187 -12.37 9.37 -36.07
CA LEU A 187 -11.54 9.04 -34.90
C LEU A 187 -10.64 7.81 -35.09
N ASN A 188 -10.82 7.02 -36.16
CA ASN A 188 -9.83 6.04 -36.60
C ASN A 188 -8.67 6.79 -37.28
N LEU A 189 -7.81 7.40 -36.47
CA LEU A 189 -6.47 7.82 -36.86
C LEU A 189 -5.55 6.58 -36.79
N ASP A 190 -4.71 6.41 -37.81
CA ASP A 190 -3.60 5.46 -37.84
C ASP A 190 -2.71 5.55 -36.57
#